data_AF-A0A2K4AFD4-F1
#
_entry.id   AF-A0A2K4AFD4-F1
#
_cell.length_a   1.000
_cell.length_b   1.000
_cell.length_c   1.000
_cell.angle_alpha   90.00
_cell.angle_beta   90.00
_cell.angle_gamma   90.00
#
_symmetry.space_group_name_H-M   'P 1'
#
loop_
_entity.id
_entity.type
_entity.pdbx_description
1 polymer ?
#
loop_
_entity_poly.entity_id
_entity_poly.type
_entity_poly.pdbx_seq_one_letter_code
_entity_poly.pdbx_strand_id
1 'polypeptide(L)'
;MNKKMLSKVLVASALVLTTLGSGVHSSYLGLDTHKVVKTAKAEENLSKNDVWKGIRSSLTLSNIINGNGYENIKVSYLDKKGQLIQFASTANHDTFPDESKNYSKLTQIEIEKTNIPSEDFNTRLNANKTWNTFTQKLKDAGLLKNGQKVTIQATNTTTSTTNSITGRVGETLNDKNADPLVKRFINKITIE
;
A
#
# COMPACT_ATOMS: atom_id res chain seq x y z
N MET A 1 12.66 -24.87 55.20
CA MET A 1 13.26 -23.89 54.25
C MET A 1 12.13 -23.29 53.44
N ASN A 2 11.65 -22.07 53.73
CA ASN A 2 12.19 -20.72 53.45
C ASN A 2 11.45 -20.05 52.27
N LYS A 3 10.68 -19.00 52.63
CA LYS A 3 10.41 -17.73 51.91
C LYS A 3 9.65 -17.78 50.57
N LYS A 4 8.42 -17.25 50.48
CA LYS A 4 7.97 -15.83 50.37
C LYS A 4 7.89 -15.30 48.92
N MET A 5 6.68 -14.84 48.59
CA MET A 5 6.27 -13.69 47.75
C MET A 5 6.63 -13.57 46.27
N LEU A 6 5.55 -13.47 45.47
CA LEU A 6 5.23 -12.48 44.43
C LEU A 6 6.33 -11.49 44.01
N SER A 7 6.61 -11.47 42.70
CA SER A 7 6.87 -10.22 41.98
C SER A 7 6.43 -10.35 40.51
N LYS A 8 5.45 -9.54 40.12
CA LYS A 8 5.22 -9.14 38.73
C LYS A 8 6.38 -8.22 38.34
N VAL A 9 7.10 -8.50 37.25
CA VAL A 9 7.86 -7.48 36.53
C VAL A 9 7.72 -7.71 35.03
N LEU A 10 7.06 -6.75 34.40
CA LEU A 10 7.03 -6.46 32.97
C LEU A 10 8.44 -6.02 32.55
N VAL A 11 9.07 -6.64 31.55
CA VAL A 11 10.26 -6.07 30.92
C VAL A 11 9.95 -5.81 29.46
N ALA A 12 9.75 -4.52 29.18
CA ALA A 12 9.66 -3.95 27.86
C ALA A 12 11.05 -3.87 27.20
N SER A 13 11.05 -4.05 25.88
CA SER A 13 11.92 -3.51 24.84
C SER A 13 13.32 -2.98 25.21
N ALA A 14 14.34 -3.54 24.58
CA ALA A 14 15.58 -2.83 24.26
C ALA A 14 15.77 -2.84 22.73
N LEU A 15 15.34 -1.75 22.08
CA LEU A 15 15.76 -1.44 20.71
C LEU A 15 17.20 -0.91 20.80
N VAL A 16 18.12 -1.56 20.10
CA VAL A 16 19.55 -1.23 20.07
C VAL A 16 19.75 0.15 19.44
N LEU A 17 20.30 1.07 20.23
CA LEU A 17 20.72 2.41 19.80
C LEU A 17 22.14 2.33 19.23
N THR A 18 22.29 2.42 17.91
CA THR A 18 23.61 2.58 17.30
C THR A 18 24.08 4.02 17.44
N THR A 19 25.11 4.19 18.27
CA THR A 19 25.85 5.44 18.47
C THR A 19 26.73 5.72 17.26
N LEU A 20 26.62 6.90 16.66
CA LEU A 20 27.66 7.44 15.76
C LEU A 20 28.01 8.87 16.16
N GLY A 21 29.21 9.02 16.72
CA GLY A 21 30.15 10.11 16.44
C GLY A 21 29.81 11.51 16.94
N SER A 22 30.31 11.85 18.13
CA SER A 22 30.60 13.23 18.52
C SER A 22 31.69 13.82 17.62
N GLY A 23 31.32 14.78 16.77
CA GLY A 23 32.23 15.71 16.11
C GLY A 23 31.93 17.12 16.59
N VAL A 24 32.60 17.55 17.65
CA VAL A 24 32.58 18.92 18.15
C VAL A 24 33.32 19.83 17.17
N HIS A 25 32.62 20.77 16.54
CA HIS A 25 33.20 22.06 16.20
C HIS A 25 32.14 23.15 16.41
N SER A 26 32.44 24.00 17.39
CA SER A 26 31.66 25.14 17.82
C SER A 26 31.79 26.25 16.78
N SER A 27 30.65 26.75 16.30
CA SER A 27 30.51 28.13 15.82
C SER A 27 29.06 28.53 16.09
N TYR A 28 28.93 29.35 17.12
CA TYR A 28 27.69 29.95 17.61
C TYR A 28 27.34 31.13 16.72
N LEU A 29 26.34 31.01 15.85
CA LEU A 29 25.61 32.15 15.29
C LEU A 29 24.37 31.66 14.51
N GLY A 30 23.22 31.81 15.17
CA GLY A 30 21.88 31.96 14.61
C GLY A 30 21.48 31.05 13.45
N LEU A 31 20.71 30.00 13.73
CA LEU A 31 19.51 29.67 12.94
C LEU A 31 18.67 28.61 13.67
N ASP A 32 17.49 29.04 14.10
CA ASP A 32 16.26 28.27 14.25
C ASP A 32 16.32 26.94 15.05
N THR A 33 15.97 27.03 16.33
CA THR A 33 15.76 25.90 17.25
C THR A 33 14.51 25.06 16.95
N HIS A 34 14.03 25.03 15.70
CA HIS A 34 13.01 24.09 15.23
C HIS A 34 13.60 23.02 14.32
N LYS A 35 14.69 22.36 14.76
CA LYS A 35 14.90 20.97 14.34
C LYS A 35 13.86 20.11 15.05
N VAL A 36 12.64 20.15 14.51
CA VAL A 36 11.65 19.11 14.72
C VAL A 36 12.37 17.83 14.33
N VAL A 37 12.79 17.04 15.32
CA VAL A 37 13.05 15.63 15.10
C VAL A 37 11.79 15.15 14.41
N LYS A 38 11.87 14.84 13.11
CA LYS A 38 10.81 14.13 12.42
C LYS A 38 10.81 12.73 13.01
N THR A 39 10.34 12.61 14.26
CA THR A 39 9.67 11.42 14.73
C THR A 39 8.70 11.11 13.60
N ALA A 40 8.97 10.03 12.86
CA ALA A 40 8.08 9.58 11.80
C ALA A 40 6.67 9.66 12.38
N LYS A 41 5.82 10.52 11.81
CA LYS A 41 4.48 10.77 12.34
C LYS A 41 3.84 9.40 12.56
N ALA A 42 3.79 9.00 13.82
CA ALA A 42 3.11 7.79 14.21
C ALA A 42 1.65 8.04 13.88
N GLU A 43 1.12 7.22 12.97
CA GLU A 43 -0.32 7.07 12.76
C GLU A 43 -1.05 8.36 12.34
N GLU A 44 -0.70 8.94 11.19
CA GLU A 44 -1.72 9.70 10.47
C GLU A 44 -2.82 8.71 10.06
N ASN A 45 -3.88 8.70 10.85
CA ASN A 45 -5.04 7.88 10.59
C ASN A 45 -5.65 8.28 9.25
N LEU A 46 -5.47 7.41 8.25
CA LEU A 46 -5.99 7.64 6.91
C LEU A 46 -7.52 7.67 6.94
N SER A 47 -8.10 8.71 6.35
CA SER A 47 -9.52 8.76 6.05
C SER A 47 -9.85 7.84 4.86
N LYS A 48 -11.13 7.53 4.66
CA LYS A 48 -11.59 6.84 3.45
C LYS A 48 -11.13 7.55 2.16
N ASN A 49 -11.11 8.88 2.17
CA ASN A 49 -10.65 9.69 1.04
C ASN A 49 -9.14 9.53 0.78
N ASP A 50 -8.33 9.46 1.83
CA ASP A 50 -6.88 9.22 1.70
C ASP A 50 -6.59 7.82 1.16
N VAL A 51 -7.32 6.82 1.66
CA VAL A 51 -7.25 5.44 1.16
C VAL A 51 -7.60 5.39 -0.33
N TRP A 52 -8.71 6.02 -0.72
CA TRP A 52 -9.13 6.08 -2.12
C TRP A 52 -8.08 6.74 -3.02
N LYS A 53 -7.60 7.93 -2.66
CA LYS A 53 -6.61 8.67 -3.46
C LYS A 53 -5.30 7.89 -3.59
N GLY A 54 -4.83 7.26 -2.52
CA GLY A 54 -3.65 6.41 -2.54
C GLY A 54 -3.80 5.22 -3.49
N ILE A 55 -4.95 4.54 -3.48
CA ILE A 55 -5.24 3.41 -4.36
C ILE A 55 -5.36 3.87 -5.82
N ARG A 56 -6.20 4.87 -6.10
CA ARG A 56 -6.41 5.41 -7.46
C ARG A 56 -5.10 5.86 -8.08
N SER A 57 -4.29 6.62 -7.33
CA SER A 57 -2.97 7.08 -7.79
C SER A 57 -2.03 5.91 -8.07
N SER A 58 -1.96 4.92 -7.16
CA SER A 58 -1.10 3.75 -7.33
C SER A 58 -1.47 2.89 -8.53
N LEU A 59 -2.77 2.70 -8.79
CA LEU A 59 -3.27 1.97 -9.96
C LEU A 59 -2.97 2.71 -11.26
N THR A 60 -3.13 4.04 -11.27
CA THR A 60 -2.88 4.87 -12.46
C THR A 60 -1.39 4.93 -12.79
N LEU A 61 -0.53 5.20 -11.80
CA LEU A 61 0.92 5.30 -11.98
C LEU A 61 1.58 3.96 -12.36
N SER A 62 0.97 2.84 -11.99
CA SER A 62 1.40 1.50 -12.41
C SER A 62 0.79 1.04 -13.74
N ASN A 63 0.01 1.91 -14.41
CA ASN A 63 -0.69 1.68 -15.67
C ASN A 63 -1.70 0.51 -15.62
N ILE A 64 -2.21 0.16 -14.44
CA ILE A 64 -3.24 -0.87 -14.27
C ILE A 64 -4.60 -0.35 -14.75
N ILE A 65 -4.85 0.95 -14.57
CA ILE A 65 -6.07 1.67 -14.98
C ILE A 65 -5.71 2.99 -15.68
N ASN A 66 -6.69 3.59 -16.36
CA ASN A 66 -6.60 4.93 -16.95
C ASN A 66 -7.11 6.03 -16.04
N GLY A 67 -7.88 5.70 -15.00
CA GLY A 67 -8.47 6.68 -14.09
C GLY A 67 -9.74 7.35 -14.66
N ASN A 68 -10.47 6.65 -15.53
CA ASN A 68 -11.66 7.18 -16.21
C ASN A 68 -12.98 6.65 -15.61
N GLY A 69 -14.12 7.07 -16.16
CA GLY A 69 -15.45 6.71 -15.68
C GLY A 69 -15.91 5.27 -16.01
N TYR A 70 -15.15 4.53 -16.81
CA TYR A 70 -15.49 3.17 -17.24
C TYR A 70 -14.74 2.07 -16.45
N GLU A 71 -13.99 2.48 -15.42
CA GLU A 71 -13.25 1.61 -14.53
C GLU A 71 -13.85 1.74 -13.13
N ASN A 72 -14.44 0.66 -12.60
CA ASN A 72 -14.98 0.63 -11.26
C ASN A 72 -13.99 -0.08 -10.33
N ILE A 73 -13.73 0.51 -9.17
CA ILE A 73 -12.76 0.02 -8.20
C ILE A 73 -13.48 -0.20 -6.88
N LYS A 74 -13.47 -1.44 -6.41
CA LYS A 74 -13.98 -1.82 -5.10
C LYS A 74 -12.82 -2.10 -4.16
N VAL A 75 -12.81 -1.39 -3.04
CA VAL A 75 -11.76 -1.44 -2.02
C VAL A 75 -12.31 -2.15 -0.79
N SER A 76 -11.51 -3.06 -0.24
CA SER A 76 -11.77 -3.73 1.03
C SER A 76 -10.59 -3.51 1.98
N TYR A 77 -10.86 -3.05 3.20
CA TYR A 77 -9.86 -2.86 4.24
C TYR A 77 -10.44 -3.20 5.62
N LEU A 78 -9.57 -3.52 6.58
CA LEU A 78 -9.92 -3.64 7.98
C LEU A 78 -9.76 -2.30 8.67
N ASP A 79 -10.74 -1.92 9.47
CA ASP A 79 -10.62 -0.81 10.39
C ASP A 79 -9.79 -1.20 11.64
N LYS A 80 -9.55 -0.23 12.53
CA LYS A 80 -8.83 -0.46 13.79
C LYS A 80 -9.52 -1.42 14.76
N LYS A 81 -10.83 -1.65 14.59
CA LYS A 81 -11.62 -2.62 15.36
C LYS A 81 -11.64 -4.01 14.71
N GLY A 82 -10.95 -4.18 13.57
CA GLY A 82 -10.94 -5.42 12.79
C GLY A 82 -12.20 -5.64 11.96
N GLN A 83 -13.06 -4.64 11.80
CA GLN A 83 -14.24 -4.72 10.95
C GLN A 83 -13.84 -4.56 9.49
N LEU A 84 -14.40 -5.41 8.63
CA LEU A 84 -14.24 -5.29 7.18
C LEU A 84 -15.10 -4.13 6.66
N ILE A 85 -14.44 -3.11 6.12
CA ILE A 85 -15.07 -1.99 5.45
C ILE A 85 -14.91 -2.17 3.94
N GLN A 86 -15.99 -1.96 3.19
CA GLN A 86 -16.00 -2.04 1.74
C GLN A 86 -16.64 -0.80 1.14
N PHE A 87 -16.07 -0.32 0.04
CA PHE A 87 -16.69 0.70 -0.79
C PHE A 87 -16.23 0.57 -2.23
N ALA A 88 -17.03 1.08 -3.16
CA ALA A 88 -16.71 1.09 -4.58
C ALA A 88 -17.02 2.45 -5.20
N SER A 89 -16.28 2.81 -6.24
CA SER A 89 -16.60 3.96 -7.09
C SER A 89 -15.85 3.87 -8.42
N THR A 90 -16.25 4.72 -9.36
CA THR A 90 -15.56 4.87 -10.64
C THR A 90 -14.20 5.53 -10.44
N ALA A 91 -13.22 5.18 -11.26
CA ALA A 91 -11.85 5.62 -11.12
C ALA A 91 -11.65 7.12 -11.38
N ASN A 92 -12.65 7.83 -11.94
CA ASN A 92 -12.64 9.29 -12.05
C ASN A 92 -13.27 10.01 -10.85
N HIS A 93 -13.75 9.28 -9.83
CA HIS A 93 -14.34 9.89 -8.64
C HIS A 93 -13.28 10.56 -7.77
N ASP A 94 -13.55 11.79 -7.33
CA ASP A 94 -12.54 12.65 -6.71
C ASP A 94 -12.48 12.54 -5.19
N THR A 95 -13.62 12.56 -4.50
CA THR A 95 -13.63 12.64 -3.03
C THR A 95 -14.78 11.89 -2.37
N PHE A 96 -14.48 11.20 -1.26
CA PHE A 96 -15.49 10.64 -0.38
C PHE A 96 -15.72 11.55 0.84
N PRO A 97 -16.97 11.76 1.28
CA PRO A 97 -17.32 12.64 2.40
C PRO A 97 -17.05 12.05 3.80
N ASP A 98 -16.42 10.88 3.91
CA ASP A 98 -16.21 10.20 5.19
C ASP A 98 -14.97 10.71 5.92
N GLU A 99 -15.20 11.33 7.08
CA GLU A 99 -14.16 11.86 7.97
C GLU A 99 -13.58 10.80 8.92
N SER A 100 -14.12 9.58 8.93
CA SER A 100 -13.67 8.55 9.86
C SER A 100 -12.24 8.11 9.56
N LYS A 101 -11.42 8.23 10.60
CA LYS A 101 -9.96 8.01 10.59
C LYS A 101 -9.62 6.69 11.26
N ASN A 102 -10.22 5.62 10.76
CA ASN A 102 -10.15 4.28 11.39
C ASN A 102 -9.49 3.23 10.50
N TYR A 103 -8.84 3.61 9.39
CA TYR A 103 -8.09 2.67 8.57
C TYR A 103 -7.01 1.92 9.38
N SER A 104 -6.89 0.61 9.13
CA SER A 104 -5.83 -0.22 9.73
C SER A 104 -5.04 -1.00 8.67
N LYS A 105 -5.72 -1.77 7.81
CA LYS A 105 -5.06 -2.66 6.86
C LYS A 105 -5.87 -2.85 5.57
N LEU A 106 -5.30 -2.48 4.43
CA LEU A 106 -5.83 -2.83 3.12
C LEU A 106 -5.74 -4.34 2.89
N THR A 107 -6.82 -4.96 2.41
CA THR A 107 -6.88 -6.42 2.20
C THR A 107 -7.09 -6.80 0.75
N GLN A 108 -7.94 -6.05 0.03
CA GLN A 108 -8.29 -6.40 -1.34
C GLN A 108 -8.70 -5.19 -2.17
N ILE A 109 -8.35 -5.22 -3.46
CA ILE A 109 -8.88 -4.32 -4.48
C ILE A 109 -9.44 -5.18 -5.61
N GLU A 110 -10.69 -4.93 -6.01
CA GLU A 110 -11.34 -5.52 -7.18
C GLU A 110 -11.52 -4.41 -8.23
N ILE A 111 -11.28 -4.74 -9.50
CA ILE A 111 -11.29 -3.79 -10.61
C ILE A 111 -12.15 -4.35 -11.73
N GLU A 112 -13.15 -3.59 -12.14
CA GLU A 112 -13.96 -3.87 -13.31
C GLU A 112 -13.67 -2.81 -14.37
N LYS A 113 -13.47 -3.25 -15.61
CA LYS A 113 -13.20 -2.36 -16.74
C LYS A 113 -14.23 -2.61 -17.83
N THR A 114 -14.87 -1.54 -18.25
CA THR A 114 -15.82 -1.52 -19.36
C THR A 114 -15.33 -0.53 -20.43
N ASN A 115 -15.87 -0.61 -21.65
CA ASN A 115 -15.56 0.33 -22.74
C ASN A 115 -14.06 0.64 -22.89
N ILE A 116 -13.23 -0.41 -22.87
CA ILE A 116 -11.77 -0.26 -22.89
C ILE A 116 -11.35 0.34 -24.24
N PRO A 117 -10.61 1.46 -24.24
CA PRO A 117 -10.14 2.08 -25.48
C PRO A 117 -9.28 1.12 -26.32
N SER A 118 -9.29 1.33 -27.63
CA SER A 118 -8.60 0.45 -28.59
C SER A 118 -7.10 0.31 -28.31
N GLU A 119 -6.47 1.40 -27.88
CA GLU A 119 -5.06 1.50 -27.52
C GLU A 119 -4.70 0.67 -26.28
N ASP A 120 -5.68 0.38 -25.42
CA ASP A 120 -5.48 -0.37 -24.18
C ASP A 120 -5.98 -1.82 -24.23
N PHE A 121 -6.76 -2.16 -25.25
CA PHE A 121 -7.42 -3.46 -25.36
C PHE A 121 -6.43 -4.63 -25.34
N ASN A 122 -5.26 -4.46 -25.97
CA ASN A 122 -4.20 -5.47 -26.03
C ASN A 122 -2.93 -5.07 -25.26
N THR A 123 -2.99 -4.03 -24.43
CA THR A 123 -1.82 -3.56 -23.68
C THR A 123 -1.29 -4.64 -22.74
N ARG A 124 -0.01 -4.98 -22.92
CA ARG A 124 0.74 -5.92 -22.08
C ARG A 124 1.66 -5.14 -21.16
N LEU A 125 1.43 -5.25 -19.86
CA LEU A 125 2.23 -4.60 -18.83
C LEU A 125 3.39 -5.50 -18.42
N ASN A 126 4.57 -4.91 -18.23
CA ASN A 126 5.69 -5.61 -17.61
C ASN A 126 5.34 -5.90 -16.13
N ALA A 127 5.17 -7.17 -15.78
CA ALA A 127 4.68 -7.59 -14.47
C ALA A 127 5.55 -7.10 -13.31
N ASN A 128 6.88 -7.21 -13.41
CA ASN A 128 7.81 -6.73 -12.38
C ASN A 128 7.68 -5.21 -12.19
N LYS A 129 7.73 -4.44 -13.29
CA LYS A 129 7.63 -2.96 -13.23
C LYS A 129 6.29 -2.52 -12.66
N THR A 130 5.19 -3.13 -13.11
CA THR A 130 3.84 -2.82 -12.62
C THR A 130 3.72 -3.14 -11.14
N TRP A 131 4.15 -4.33 -10.70
CA TRP A 131 4.11 -4.72 -9.29
C TRP A 131 4.94 -3.78 -8.41
N ASN A 132 6.21 -3.53 -8.78
CA ASN A 132 7.10 -2.64 -8.02
C ASN A 132 6.56 -1.21 -7.94
N THR A 133 6.04 -0.67 -9.05
CA THR A 133 5.48 0.69 -9.07
C THR A 133 4.23 0.77 -8.19
N PHE A 134 3.33 -0.22 -8.31
CA PHE A 134 2.10 -0.28 -7.54
C PHE A 134 2.37 -0.38 -6.03
N THR A 135 3.21 -1.32 -5.61
CA THR A 135 3.50 -1.53 -4.18
C THR A 135 4.29 -0.38 -3.57
N GLN A 136 5.23 0.21 -4.31
CA GLN A 136 5.94 1.40 -3.84
C GLN A 136 4.98 2.57 -3.63
N LYS A 137 4.04 2.81 -4.55
CA LYS A 137 3.09 3.93 -4.41
C LYS A 137 2.07 3.74 -3.30
N LEU A 138 1.59 2.51 -3.09
CA LEU A 138 0.76 2.23 -1.93
C LEU A 138 1.52 2.37 -0.60
N LYS A 139 2.80 1.97 -0.57
CA LYS A 139 3.67 2.17 0.59
C LYS A 139 3.93 3.65 0.86
N ASP A 140 4.22 4.46 -0.17
CA ASP A 140 4.38 5.91 -0.06
C ASP A 140 3.12 6.57 0.50
N ALA A 141 1.93 6.05 0.16
CA ALA A 141 0.64 6.48 0.68
C ALA A 141 0.30 5.94 2.09
N GLY A 142 1.19 5.19 2.73
CA GLY A 142 0.97 4.60 4.06
C GLY A 142 -0.02 3.41 4.06
N LEU A 143 -0.37 2.88 2.89
CA LEU A 143 -1.35 1.79 2.74
C LEU A 143 -0.71 0.40 2.82
N LEU A 144 0.60 0.30 2.60
CA LEU A 144 1.37 -0.94 2.75
C LEU A 144 2.54 -0.77 3.72
N LYS A 145 2.90 -1.88 4.35
CA LYS A 145 4.05 -2.04 5.23
C LYS A 145 4.99 -3.09 4.65
N ASN A 146 6.28 -2.97 4.94
CA ASN A 146 7.26 -3.98 4.53
C ASN A 146 6.87 -5.38 5.06
N GLY A 147 7.15 -6.41 4.27
CA GLY A 147 6.87 -7.81 4.59
C GLY A 147 5.49 -8.31 4.13
N GLN A 148 4.54 -7.41 3.86
CA GLN A 148 3.22 -7.80 3.33
C GLN A 148 3.37 -8.45 1.95
N LYS A 149 2.57 -9.49 1.71
CA LYS A 149 2.53 -10.17 0.41
C LYS A 149 1.45 -9.53 -0.45
N VAL A 150 1.79 -9.14 -1.67
CA VAL A 150 0.87 -8.52 -2.62
C VAL A 150 0.82 -9.35 -3.89
N THR A 151 -0.38 -9.69 -4.32
CA THR A 151 -0.63 -10.43 -5.56
C THR A 151 -1.47 -9.57 -6.49
N ILE A 152 -1.03 -9.34 -7.72
CA ILE A 152 -1.83 -8.75 -8.78
C ILE A 152 -2.27 -9.87 -9.72
N GLN A 153 -3.58 -10.05 -9.87
CA GLN A 153 -4.19 -11.09 -10.68
C GLN A 153 -4.80 -10.50 -11.95
N ALA A 154 -4.56 -11.16 -13.07
CA ALA A 154 -5.19 -10.90 -14.35
C ALA A 154 -5.91 -12.17 -14.85
N THR A 155 -7.24 -12.13 -14.90
CA THR A 155 -8.07 -13.25 -15.34
C THR A 155 -8.82 -12.92 -16.62
N ASN A 156 -8.58 -13.71 -17.66
CA ASN A 156 -9.42 -13.72 -18.85
C ASN A 156 -10.63 -14.62 -18.60
N THR A 157 -11.79 -14.04 -18.36
CA THR A 157 -13.03 -14.79 -18.05
C THR A 157 -13.56 -15.56 -19.25
N THR A 158 -13.21 -15.19 -20.48
CA THR A 158 -13.63 -15.91 -21.69
C THR A 158 -12.90 -17.24 -21.83
N THR A 159 -11.62 -17.31 -21.43
CA THR A 159 -10.79 -18.53 -21.54
C THR A 159 -10.51 -19.19 -20.19
N SER A 160 -11.02 -18.62 -19.09
CA SER A 160 -10.72 -19.01 -17.71
C SER A 160 -9.23 -19.03 -17.35
N THR A 161 -8.39 -18.29 -18.09
CA THR A 161 -6.94 -18.25 -17.87
C THR A 161 -6.61 -17.16 -16.85
N THR A 162 -5.79 -17.49 -15.86
CA THR A 162 -5.34 -16.54 -14.84
C THR A 162 -3.83 -16.45 -14.83
N ASN A 163 -3.31 -15.23 -14.97
CA ASN A 163 -1.92 -14.90 -14.72
C ASN A 163 -1.84 -14.08 -13.43
N SER A 164 -0.75 -14.21 -12.69
CA SER A 164 -0.55 -13.41 -11.49
C SER A 164 0.92 -13.10 -11.26
N ILE A 165 1.17 -11.99 -10.58
CA ILE A 165 2.50 -11.62 -10.10
C ILE A 165 2.42 -11.36 -8.60
N THR A 166 3.30 -12.01 -7.84
CA THR A 166 3.30 -12.00 -6.38
C THR A 166 4.68 -11.61 -5.87
N GLY A 167 4.73 -10.76 -4.85
CA GLY A 167 5.97 -10.38 -4.18
C GLY A 167 5.75 -9.94 -2.74
N ARG A 168 6.84 -9.60 -2.04
CA ARG A 168 6.82 -9.05 -0.69
C ARG A 168 7.23 -7.59 -0.68
N VAL A 169 6.43 -6.74 -0.05
CA VAL A 169 6.68 -5.29 0.02
C VAL A 169 8.01 -5.03 0.74
N GLY A 170 8.83 -4.15 0.18
CA GLY A 170 10.17 -3.85 0.68
C GLY A 170 11.28 -4.61 -0.03
N GLU A 171 10.94 -5.62 -0.83
CA GLU A 171 11.85 -6.28 -1.77
C GLU A 171 11.57 -5.78 -3.19
N THR A 172 12.61 -5.70 -4.03
CA THR A 172 12.44 -5.44 -5.46
C THR A 172 12.12 -6.73 -6.17
N LEU A 173 10.93 -6.82 -6.77
CA LEU A 173 10.53 -7.97 -7.56
C LEU A 173 11.25 -7.96 -8.91
N ASN A 174 11.98 -9.03 -9.21
CA ASN A 174 12.74 -9.18 -10.45
C ASN A 174 12.68 -10.63 -10.95
N ASP A 175 11.48 -11.14 -11.17
CA ASP A 175 11.27 -12.47 -11.71
C ASP A 175 11.52 -12.46 -13.24
N LYS A 176 12.57 -13.15 -13.68
CA LYS A 176 12.97 -13.22 -15.09
C LYS A 176 11.97 -13.97 -15.97
N ASN A 177 11.12 -14.78 -15.35
CA ASN A 177 10.10 -15.59 -16.02
C ASN A 177 8.69 -15.00 -15.86
N ALA A 178 8.57 -13.78 -15.33
CA ALA A 178 7.27 -13.16 -15.11
C ALA A 178 6.56 -12.88 -16.43
N ASP A 179 5.43 -13.56 -16.63
CA ASP A 179 4.56 -13.30 -17.77
C ASP A 179 3.99 -11.88 -17.72
N PRO A 180 3.91 -11.17 -18.88
CA PRO A 180 3.24 -9.89 -18.94
C PRO A 180 1.77 -9.99 -18.50
N LEU A 181 1.30 -8.98 -17.78
CA LEU A 181 -0.12 -8.85 -17.43
C LEU A 181 -0.86 -8.13 -18.55
N VAL A 182 -1.94 -8.71 -19.06
CA VAL A 182 -2.81 -8.01 -20.01
C VAL A 182 -3.71 -7.05 -19.24
N LYS A 183 -3.59 -5.74 -19.49
CA LYS A 183 -4.20 -4.65 -18.70
C LYS A 183 -5.71 -4.83 -18.47
N ARG A 184 -6.44 -5.20 -19.53
CA ARG A 184 -7.89 -5.43 -19.48
C ARG A 184 -8.32 -6.60 -18.60
N PHE A 185 -7.43 -7.57 -18.36
CA PHE A 185 -7.73 -8.75 -17.55
C PHE A 185 -7.37 -8.57 -16.07
N ILE A 186 -6.61 -7.52 -15.72
CA ILE A 186 -6.30 -7.22 -14.31
C ILE A 186 -7.59 -6.82 -13.60
N ASN A 187 -8.03 -7.67 -12.68
CA ASN A 187 -9.34 -7.57 -12.03
C ASN A 187 -9.28 -7.72 -10.50
N LYS A 188 -8.19 -8.23 -9.94
CA LYS A 188 -8.08 -8.47 -8.50
C LYS A 188 -6.66 -8.26 -7.98
N ILE A 189 -6.56 -7.67 -6.80
CA ILE A 189 -5.32 -7.51 -6.04
C ILE A 189 -5.59 -7.94 -4.60
N THR A 190 -4.76 -8.81 -4.05
CA THR A 190 -4.85 -9.28 -2.66
C THR A 190 -3.62 -8.88 -1.87
N ILE A 191 -3.81 -8.56 -0.59
CA ILE A 191 -2.77 -8.12 0.33
C ILE A 191 -2.87 -8.93 1.64
N GLU A 192 -1.80 -9.63 1.97
CA GLU A 192 -1.68 -10.53 3.14
C GLU A 192 -0.64 -10.00 4.14
#